data_AF-A0A4Y2GYE5-F1
#
_entry.id   AF-A0A4Y2GYE5-F1
#
_cell.length_a   1.000
_cell.length_b   1.000
_cell.length_c   1.000
_cell.angle_alpha   90.00
_cell.angle_beta   90.00
_cell.angle_gamma   90.00
#
_symmetry.space_group_name_H-M   'P 1'
#
loop_
_entity.id
_entity.type
_entity.pdbx_description
1 polymer ?
#
loop_
_entity_poly.entity_id
_entity_poly.type
_entity_poly.pdbx_seq_one_letter_code
_entity_poly.pdbx_strand_id
1 'polypeptide(L)'
;MVEGRSFILFTDHKPLTFAFRQKEDKTRESSPRQLRQLDLIGQFTTDIRHLKGTDNVVADALSRIHISTIGLPYVIDFQKMAEEQQTDPELQDILSSNTTSLVLQPLPVGEPPVTLHRDVSLGPICSREF
;
A
#
# COMPACT_ATOMS: atom_id res chain seq x y z
N MET A 1 -1.06 -14.73 -22.35
CA MET A 1 -2.34 -13.99 -22.43
C MET A 1 -3.45 -14.88 -21.88
N VAL A 2 -4.20 -14.43 -20.86
CA VAL A 2 -5.36 -15.15 -20.29
C VAL A 2 -6.71 -14.65 -20.82
N GLU A 3 -6.68 -13.60 -21.65
CA GLU A 3 -7.84 -13.05 -22.32
C GLU A 3 -8.61 -14.12 -23.12
N GLY A 4 -9.93 -14.13 -23.01
CA GLY A 4 -10.81 -15.09 -23.67
C GLY A 4 -10.77 -16.52 -23.11
N ARG A 5 -10.03 -16.78 -22.03
CA ARG A 5 -9.98 -18.09 -21.37
C ARG A 5 -10.75 -18.07 -20.05
N SER A 6 -11.54 -19.11 -19.82
CA SER A 6 -12.13 -19.33 -18.50
C SER A 6 -11.05 -19.85 -17.54
N PHE A 7 -10.92 -19.21 -16.39
CA PHE A 7 -10.03 -19.64 -15.31
C PHE A 7 -10.60 -19.27 -13.95
N ILE A 8 -10.07 -19.94 -12.92
CA ILE A 8 -10.39 -19.71 -11.52
C ILE A 8 -9.33 -18.80 -10.91
N LEU A 9 -9.74 -17.73 -10.24
CA LEU A 9 -8.85 -16.88 -9.47
C LEU A 9 -8.77 -17.40 -8.03
N PHE A 10 -7.60 -17.90 -7.62
CA PHE A 10 -7.34 -18.27 -6.23
C PHE A 10 -6.75 -17.09 -5.45
N THR A 11 -7.25 -16.86 -4.24
CA THR A 11 -6.78 -15.79 -3.35
C THR A 11 -6.99 -16.17 -1.89
N ASP A 12 -6.12 -15.72 -0.99
CA ASP A 12 -6.34 -15.76 0.47
C ASP A 12 -7.25 -14.64 0.98
N HIS A 13 -7.66 -13.71 0.12
CA HIS A 13 -8.55 -12.62 0.49
C HIS A 13 -10.02 -13.04 0.49
N LYS A 14 -10.45 -13.64 1.60
CA LYS A 14 -11.82 -14.16 1.80
C LYS A 14 -12.98 -13.20 1.45
N PRO A 15 -12.91 -11.89 1.70
CA PRO A 15 -13.99 -10.99 1.27
C PRO A 15 -14.18 -10.93 -0.25
N LEU A 16 -13.13 -11.20 -1.04
CA LEU A 16 -13.17 -11.07 -2.50
C LEU A 16 -13.97 -12.20 -3.16
N THR A 17 -14.06 -13.40 -2.54
CA THR A 17 -14.83 -14.53 -3.09
C THR A 17 -16.32 -14.25 -3.19
N PHE A 18 -16.82 -13.31 -2.39
CA PHE A 18 -18.22 -12.92 -2.37
C PHE A 18 -18.47 -11.58 -3.04
N ALA A 19 -17.44 -10.89 -3.54
CA ALA A 19 -17.54 -9.51 -4.03
C ALA A 19 -18.58 -9.35 -5.15
N PHE A 20 -18.63 -10.29 -6.10
CA PHE A 20 -19.62 -10.28 -7.19
C PHE A 20 -21.00 -10.82 -6.81
N ARG A 21 -21.17 -11.30 -5.58
CA ARG A 21 -22.43 -11.85 -5.05
C ARG A 21 -23.03 -10.98 -3.95
N GLN A 22 -22.43 -9.83 -3.64
CA GLN A 22 -22.93 -8.96 -2.58
C GLN A 22 -24.23 -8.28 -3.00
N LYS A 23 -25.11 -8.05 -2.03
CA LYS A 23 -26.32 -7.25 -2.22
C LYS A 23 -25.94 -5.80 -2.48
N GLU A 24 -26.76 -5.10 -3.26
CA GLU A 24 -26.57 -3.70 -3.68
C GLU A 24 -26.25 -2.75 -2.53
N ASP A 25 -26.79 -3.02 -1.33
CA ASP A 25 -26.54 -2.23 -0.12
C ASP A 25 -25.05 -2.20 0.27
N LYS A 26 -24.33 -3.33 0.18
CA LYS A 26 -22.89 -3.38 0.47
C LYS A 26 -22.02 -2.83 -0.66
N THR A 27 -22.53 -2.86 -1.89
CA THR A 27 -21.88 -2.23 -3.04
C THR A 27 -21.85 -0.72 -2.88
N ARG A 28 -22.86 -0.11 -2.22
CA ARG A 28 -22.88 1.32 -1.88
C ARG A 28 -21.85 1.73 -0.83
N GLU A 29 -21.42 0.80 0.02
CA GLU A 29 -20.38 1.02 1.04
C GLU A 29 -18.96 0.85 0.47
N SER A 30 -18.81 0.42 -0.79
CA SER A 30 -17.51 0.23 -1.43
C SER A 30 -16.94 1.57 -1.92
N SER A 31 -15.66 1.80 -1.64
CA SER A 31 -14.96 2.99 -2.17
C SER A 31 -14.88 2.95 -3.70
N PRO A 32 -14.83 4.13 -4.38
CA PRO A 32 -14.65 4.19 -5.82
C PRO A 32 -13.42 3.40 -6.32
N ARG A 33 -12.37 3.32 -5.51
CA ARG A 33 -11.17 2.52 -5.80
C ARG A 33 -11.47 1.02 -5.82
N GLN A 34 -12.21 0.52 -4.83
CA GLN A 34 -12.61 -0.90 -4.77
C GLN A 34 -13.49 -1.26 -5.97
N LEU A 35 -14.44 -0.39 -6.33
CA LEU A 35 -15.31 -0.63 -7.49
C LEU A 35 -14.53 -0.73 -8.80
N ARG A 36 -13.56 0.16 -9.05
CA ARG A 36 -12.69 0.09 -10.24
C ARG A 36 -11.85 -1.17 -10.28
N GLN A 37 -11.34 -1.61 -9.13
CA GLN A 37 -10.56 -2.85 -9.05
C GLN A 37 -11.45 -4.08 -9.30
N LEU A 38 -12.65 -4.10 -8.74
CA LEU A 38 -13.61 -5.18 -8.98
C LEU A 38 -14.05 -5.22 -10.45
N ASP A 39 -14.30 -4.07 -11.06
CA ASP A 39 -14.64 -3.99 -12.49
C ASP A 39 -13.52 -4.59 -13.34
N LEU A 40 -12.26 -4.20 -13.09
CA LEU A 40 -11.10 -4.76 -13.78
C LEU A 40 -10.99 -6.28 -13.61
N ILE A 41 -11.16 -6.79 -12.39
CA ILE A 41 -11.12 -8.24 -12.14
C ILE A 41 -12.25 -8.95 -12.90
N GLY A 42 -13.45 -8.37 -12.89
CA GLY A 42 -14.66 -8.91 -13.52
C GLY A 42 -14.56 -8.98 -15.05
N GLN A 43 -13.75 -8.13 -15.68
CA GLN A 43 -13.45 -8.22 -17.11
C GLN A 43 -12.72 -9.54 -17.47
N PHE A 44 -12.02 -10.15 -16.51
CA PHE A 44 -11.31 -11.42 -16.74
C PHE A 44 -12.08 -12.64 -16.18
N THR A 45 -12.52 -12.59 -14.92
CA THR A 45 -13.25 -13.71 -14.29
C THR A 45 -14.05 -13.26 -13.07
N THR A 46 -15.13 -13.98 -12.80
CA THR A 46 -15.93 -13.86 -11.57
C THR A 46 -15.91 -15.15 -10.74
N ASP A 47 -15.27 -16.23 -11.21
CA ASP A 47 -15.04 -17.46 -10.43
C ASP A 47 -13.79 -17.27 -9.55
N ILE A 48 -14.04 -16.77 -8.33
CA ILE A 48 -13.01 -16.49 -7.33
C ILE A 48 -13.17 -17.45 -6.16
N ARG A 49 -12.09 -18.15 -5.80
CA ARG A 49 -12.08 -19.15 -4.73
C ARG A 49 -11.02 -18.85 -3.69
N HIS A 50 -11.38 -19.08 -2.44
CA HIS A 50 -10.46 -18.86 -1.34
C HIS A 50 -9.44 -20.00 -1.27
N LEU A 51 -8.16 -19.64 -1.28
CA LEU A 51 -7.04 -20.51 -0.97
C LEU A 51 -6.48 -20.08 0.39
N LYS A 52 -6.23 -21.01 1.31
CA LYS A 52 -5.68 -20.64 2.62
C LYS A 52 -4.30 -20.00 2.42
N GLY A 53 -3.97 -18.96 3.19
CA GLY A 53 -2.67 -18.27 3.07
C GLY A 53 -1.47 -19.21 3.17
N THR A 54 -1.54 -20.26 4.00
CA THR A 54 -0.50 -21.31 4.11
C THR A 54 -0.27 -22.08 2.80
N ASP A 55 -1.24 -22.08 1.91
CA ASP A 55 -1.22 -22.77 0.63
C ASP A 55 -0.98 -21.76 -0.53
N ASN A 56 -1.05 -20.45 -0.25
CA ASN A 56 -0.81 -19.35 -1.19
C ASN A 56 0.66 -18.90 -1.20
N VAL A 57 1.59 -19.80 -0.87
CA VAL A 57 3.01 -19.51 -0.60
C VAL A 57 3.69 -18.76 -1.74
N VAL A 58 3.38 -19.11 -3.00
CA VAL A 58 4.02 -18.46 -4.16
C VAL A 58 3.58 -16.99 -4.28
N ALA A 59 2.27 -16.72 -4.17
CA ALA A 59 1.77 -15.36 -4.28
C ALA A 59 2.16 -14.52 -3.06
N ASP A 60 2.18 -15.12 -1.87
CA ASP A 60 2.67 -14.49 -0.64
C ASP A 60 4.17 -14.16 -0.72
N ALA A 61 5.01 -15.08 -1.22
CA ALA A 61 6.42 -14.82 -1.43
C ALA A 61 6.66 -13.68 -2.42
N LEU A 62 5.90 -13.63 -3.53
CA LEU A 62 5.99 -12.56 -4.52
C LEU A 62 5.47 -11.22 -3.99
N SER A 63 4.43 -11.22 -3.15
CA SER A 63 3.88 -9.99 -2.56
C SER A 63 4.78 -9.42 -1.46
N ARG A 64 5.54 -10.28 -0.77
CA ARG A 64 6.50 -9.93 0.28
C ARG A 64 7.89 -9.55 -0.23
N ILE A 65 8.14 -9.56 -1.55
CA ILE A 65 9.42 -9.10 -2.06
C ILE A 65 9.61 -7.64 -1.66
N HIS A 66 10.54 -7.42 -0.73
CA HIS A 66 10.88 -6.09 -0.29
C HIS A 66 11.55 -5.33 -1.44
N ILE A 67 11.24 -4.05 -1.53
CA ILE A 67 11.89 -3.12 -2.46
C ILE A 67 13.43 -3.11 -2.27
N SER A 68 13.94 -3.48 -1.10
CA SER A 68 15.38 -3.63 -0.87
C SER A 68 15.99 -4.87 -1.54
N THR A 69 15.19 -5.89 -1.87
CA THR A 69 15.66 -7.16 -2.46
C THR A 69 15.68 -7.13 -3.99
N ILE A 70 14.83 -6.30 -4.60
CA ILE A 70 14.89 -5.98 -6.02
C ILE A 70 15.76 -4.72 -6.10
N GLY A 71 16.96 -4.81 -6.66
CA GLY A 71 17.75 -3.62 -6.99
C GLY A 71 16.99 -2.75 -7.99
N LEU A 72 16.05 -1.93 -7.50
CA LEU A 72 15.36 -0.96 -8.32
C LEU A 72 16.41 0.02 -8.84
N PRO A 73 16.35 0.41 -10.12
CA PRO A 73 17.30 1.38 -10.69
C PRO A 73 17.14 2.77 -10.06
N TYR A 74 16.05 3.01 -9.31
CA TYR A 74 15.84 4.23 -8.57
C TYR A 74 16.33 4.04 -7.13
N VAL A 75 17.62 4.28 -6.93
CA VAL A 75 18.17 4.48 -5.59
C VAL A 75 17.50 5.73 -5.03
N ILE A 76 16.59 5.56 -4.08
CA ILE A 76 16.05 6.68 -3.32
C ILE A 76 17.22 7.25 -2.51
N ASP A 77 17.65 8.45 -2.85
CA ASP A 77 18.74 9.14 -2.17
C ASP A 77 18.20 9.79 -0.87
N PHE A 78 18.17 8.99 0.19
CA PHE A 78 17.74 9.44 1.52
C PHE A 78 18.63 10.55 2.08
N GLN A 79 19.89 10.61 1.66
CA GLN A 79 20.81 11.66 2.09
C GLN A 79 20.38 13.00 1.51
N LYS A 80 20.15 13.04 0.19
CA LYS A 80 19.65 14.24 -0.48
C LYS A 80 18.32 14.71 0.09
N MET A 81 17.40 13.78 0.37
CA MET A 81 16.11 14.13 0.99
C MET A 81 16.27 14.79 2.37
N ALA A 82 17.22 14.32 3.18
CA ALA A 82 17.46 14.89 4.49
C ALA A 82 18.11 16.28 4.42
N GLU A 83 19.03 16.47 3.47
CA GLU A 83 19.62 17.78 3.19
C GLU A 83 18.55 18.78 2.74
N GLU A 84 17.67 18.39 1.81
CA GLU A 84 16.56 19.23 1.35
C GLU A 84 15.63 19.61 2.51
N GLN A 85 15.24 18.64 3.35
CA GLN A 85 14.43 18.92 4.56
C GLN A 85 15.14 19.85 5.53
N GLN A 86 16.44 19.70 5.74
CA GLN A 86 17.19 20.55 6.67
C GLN A 86 17.23 22.01 6.18
N THR A 87 17.35 22.22 4.87
CA THR A 87 17.39 23.55 4.24
C THR A 87 16.02 24.18 3.98
N ASP A 88 14.94 23.44 4.16
CA ASP A 88 13.58 23.90 3.88
C ASP A 88 13.10 24.90 4.96
N PRO A 89 12.88 26.18 4.62
CA PRO A 89 12.44 27.19 5.58
C PRO A 89 11.02 26.93 6.09
N GLU A 90 10.12 26.40 5.26
CA GLU A 90 8.73 26.10 5.65
C GLU A 90 8.73 24.97 6.68
N LEU A 91 9.58 23.95 6.50
CA LEU A 91 9.72 22.87 7.47
C LEU A 91 10.23 23.39 8.82
N GLN A 92 11.21 24.30 8.83
CA GLN A 92 11.72 24.90 10.07
C GLN A 92 10.65 25.75 10.77
N ASP A 93 9.83 26.47 10.01
CA ASP A 93 8.71 27.23 10.54
C ASP A 93 7.66 26.29 11.16
N ILE A 94 7.35 25.16 10.52
CA ILE A 94 6.42 24.16 11.07
C ILE A 94 6.99 23.49 12.34
N LEU A 95 8.29 23.20 12.37
CA LEU A 95 8.94 22.57 13.53
C LEU A 95 9.02 23.52 14.74
N SER A 96 9.15 24.83 14.49
CA SER A 96 9.25 25.86 15.54
C SER A 96 7.89 26.43 15.96
N SER A 97 6.90 26.44 15.06
CA SER A 97 5.58 27.02 15.31
C SER A 97 4.53 25.95 15.63
N ASN A 98 3.80 26.13 16.72
CA ASN A 98 2.70 25.24 17.11
C ASN A 98 1.36 25.67 16.48
N THR A 99 1.41 26.18 15.24
CA THR A 99 0.26 26.77 14.54
C THR A 99 -0.42 25.79 13.60
N THR A 100 0.25 24.70 13.23
CA THR A 100 -0.28 23.68 12.33
C THR A 100 -0.79 22.47 13.10
N SER A 101 -1.75 21.74 12.52
CA SER A 101 -2.22 20.46 13.09
C SER A 101 -1.29 19.29 12.78
N LEU A 102 -0.12 19.54 12.18
CA LEU A 102 0.84 18.51 11.80
C LEU A 102 1.61 18.02 13.03
N VAL A 103 1.94 16.73 13.06
CA VAL A 103 2.74 16.13 14.13
C VAL A 103 3.94 15.48 13.47
N LEU A 104 5.03 16.24 13.34
CA LEU A 104 6.24 15.76 12.69
C LEU A 104 7.12 14.97 13.68
N GLN A 105 7.51 13.76 13.30
CA GLN A 105 8.40 12.90 14.07
C GLN A 105 9.63 12.50 13.24
N PRO A 106 10.83 12.42 13.86
CA PRO A 106 12.01 11.91 13.17
C PRO A 106 11.89 10.41 12.90
N LEU A 107 12.20 10.02 11.66
CA LEU A 107 12.20 8.66 11.15
C LEU A 107 13.60 8.34 10.59
N PRO A 108 14.35 7.41 11.21
CA PRO A 108 15.59 6.92 10.61
C PRO A 108 15.28 6.05 9.38
N VAL A 109 15.86 6.37 8.23
CA VAL A 109 15.69 5.64 6.97
C VAL A 109 17.03 5.40 6.28
N GLY A 110 17.10 4.33 5.48
CA GLY A 110 18.31 3.98 4.72
C GLY A 110 19.39 3.24 5.53
N GLU A 111 20.43 2.82 4.82
CA GLU A 111 21.64 2.20 5.39
C GLU A 111 22.87 2.87 4.72
N PRO A 112 23.63 3.72 5.42
CA PRO A 112 23.50 4.13 6.82
C PRO A 112 22.22 4.95 7.11
N PRO A 113 21.74 4.96 8.36
CA PRO A 113 20.49 5.63 8.71
C PRO A 113 20.64 7.16 8.65
N VAL A 114 19.74 7.80 7.92
CA VAL A 114 19.56 9.24 7.83
C VAL A 114 18.19 9.61 8.44
N THR A 115 18.12 10.72 9.16
CA THR A 115 16.88 11.16 9.81
C THR A 115 16.04 11.99 8.85
N LEU A 116 14.80 11.56 8.59
CA LEU A 116 13.78 12.35 7.90
C LEU A 116 12.63 12.71 8.84
N HIS A 117 11.99 13.86 8.63
CA HIS A 117 10.75 14.20 9.31
C HIS A 117 9.55 13.58 8.59
N ARG A 118 8.69 12.91 9.36
CA ARG A 118 7.44 12.28 8.91
C ARG A 118 6.26 12.84 9.70
N ASP A 119 5.16 13.16 9.03
CA ASP A 119 3.90 13.49 9.69
C ASP A 119 3.17 12.22 10.18
N VAL A 120 2.72 12.26 11.43
CA VAL A 120 1.92 11.22 12.09
C VAL A 120 0.59 11.74 12.62
N SER A 121 0.19 12.96 12.24
CA SER A 121 -1.05 13.62 12.69
C SER A 121 -2.32 12.80 12.44
N LEU A 122 -2.34 11.95 11.41
CA LEU A 122 -3.48 11.11 11.03
C LEU A 122 -3.41 9.67 11.58
N GLY A 123 -2.54 9.41 12.56
CA GLY A 123 -2.32 8.09 13.12
C GLY A 123 -1.35 7.22 12.31
N PRO A 124 -1.02 6.00 12.77
CA PRO A 124 -0.16 5.12 12.01
C PRO A 124 -0.81 4.85 10.65
N ILE A 125 -0.07 5.10 9.56
CA ILE A 125 -0.36 4.47 8.27
C ILE A 125 -0.45 2.99 8.61
N CYS A 126 -1.65 2.39 8.53
CA CYS A 126 -1.86 0.98 8.84
C CYS A 126 -0.71 0.19 8.24
N SER A 127 0.21 -0.26 9.11
CA SER A 127 1.01 -1.43 8.83
C SER A 127 -0.04 -2.48 8.57
N ARG A 128 -0.33 -2.75 7.29
CA ARG A 128 -1.06 -3.94 6.89
C ARG A 128 -0.14 -5.09 7.27
N GLU A 129 -0.18 -5.46 8.54
CA GLU A 129 0.14 -6.80 8.96
C GLU A 129 -0.88 -7.68 8.24
N PHE A 130 -0.40 -8.38 7.23
CA PHE A 130 -1.09 -9.48 6.57
C PHE A 130 -0.81 -10.76 7.35
#